data_AF-A0A101HJG6-F1
#
_entry.id   AF-A0A101HJG6-F1
#
_cell.length_a   1.000
_cell.length_b   1.000
_cell.length_c   1.000
_cell.angle_alpha   90.00
_cell.angle_beta   90.00
_cell.angle_gamma   90.00
#
_symmetry.space_group_name_H-M   'P 1'
#
loop_
_entity.id
_entity.type
_entity.pdbx_description
1 polymer ?
#
loop_
_entity_poly.entity_id
_entity_poly.type
_entity_poly.pdbx_seq_one_letter_code
_entity_poly.pdbx_strand_id
1 'polypeptide(L)'
;MLDLKKFLSVAERIQIEYFDEAGRHNNYKSQIIEIHDNDLVDILIPIHKKRDVYLKKDTVVKIVLTKGEAVYEIKAVIYETLFASIPLMRVKLLSEVNKIQRRSFYRLKVMMDIKVRLVEDYDKKLYGEQSICNMLDISTGGLNFNTRKEFLEKD
;
A
#
# COMPACT_ATOMS: atom_id res chain seq x y z
N MET A 1 -20.09 -10.77 -16.01
CA MET A 1 -19.01 -10.98 -15.03
C MET A 1 -18.02 -9.84 -15.22
N LEU A 2 -17.71 -9.08 -14.17
CA LEU A 2 -16.77 -7.95 -14.27
C LEU A 2 -15.39 -8.50 -14.63
N ASP A 3 -14.71 -7.93 -15.63
CA ASP A 3 -13.35 -8.34 -15.98
C ASP A 3 -12.36 -7.78 -14.94
N LEU A 4 -12.16 -8.54 -13.85
CA LEU A 4 -11.32 -8.17 -12.72
C LEU A 4 -9.86 -7.92 -13.13
N LYS A 5 -9.41 -8.53 -14.23
CA LYS A 5 -8.05 -8.37 -14.76
C LYS A 5 -7.77 -6.94 -15.20
N LYS A 6 -8.78 -6.18 -15.62
CA LYS A 6 -8.62 -4.75 -16.00
C LYS A 6 -8.08 -3.89 -14.86
N PHE A 7 -8.33 -4.31 -13.62
CA PHE A 7 -7.86 -3.61 -12.44
C PHE A 7 -6.45 -4.02 -12.05
N LEU A 8 -5.91 -5.12 -12.58
CA LEU A 8 -4.61 -5.64 -12.23
C LEU A 8 -3.62 -5.45 -13.38
N SER A 9 -2.33 -5.38 -13.06
CA SER A 9 -1.27 -5.31 -14.06
C SER A 9 -0.05 -6.09 -13.58
N VAL A 10 0.63 -6.76 -14.50
CA VAL A 10 1.88 -7.47 -14.19
C VAL A 10 2.90 -6.46 -13.65
N ALA A 11 3.71 -6.91 -12.68
CA ALA A 11 4.66 -6.12 -11.91
C ALA A 11 4.04 -5.04 -10.99
N GLU A 12 2.71 -4.95 -10.89
CA GLU A 12 2.05 -4.05 -9.96
C GLU A 12 2.29 -4.46 -8.51
N ARG A 13 2.64 -3.48 -7.67
CA ARG A 13 2.75 -3.69 -6.23
C ARG A 13 1.37 -3.71 -5.60
N ILE A 14 1.14 -4.72 -4.78
CA ILE A 14 -0.12 -4.92 -4.08
C ILE A 14 0.13 -5.04 -2.58
N GLN A 15 -0.90 -4.79 -1.79
CA GLN A 15 -0.97 -5.11 -0.38
C GLN A 15 -1.97 -6.25 -0.17
N ILE A 16 -1.55 -7.29 0.53
CA ILE A 16 -2.41 -8.37 1.00
C ILE A 16 -2.80 -8.04 2.43
N GLU A 17 -4.10 -7.94 2.67
CA GLU A 17 -4.64 -7.82 4.03
C GLU A 17 -5.36 -9.10 4.42
N TYR A 18 -5.08 -9.58 5.63
CA TYR A 18 -5.76 -10.73 6.20
C TYR A 18 -5.92 -10.58 7.71
N PHE A 19 -6.96 -11.20 8.25
CA PHE A 19 -7.13 -11.36 9.69
C PHE A 19 -6.71 -12.78 10.05
N ASP A 20 -5.84 -12.92 11.05
CA ASP A 20 -5.45 -14.25 11.53
C ASP A 20 -6.52 -14.88 12.43
N GLU A 21 -6.28 -16.13 12.86
CA GLU A 21 -7.19 -16.88 13.74
C GLU A 21 -7.42 -16.18 15.09
N ALA A 22 -6.52 -15.30 15.51
CA ALA A 22 -6.63 -14.49 16.73
C ALA A 22 -7.32 -13.13 16.48
N GLY A 23 -7.82 -12.87 15.26
CA GLY A 23 -8.47 -11.63 14.89
C GLY A 23 -7.52 -10.45 14.67
N ARG A 24 -6.20 -10.69 14.58
CA ARG A 24 -5.22 -9.62 14.34
C ARG A 24 -5.20 -9.27 12.85
N HIS A 25 -5.35 -7.98 12.55
CA HIS A 25 -5.18 -7.46 11.20
C HIS A 25 -3.70 -7.45 10.83
N ASN A 26 -3.39 -8.04 9.69
CA ASN A 26 -2.04 -8.11 9.16
C ASN A 26 -2.05 -7.62 7.71
N ASN A 27 -1.01 -6.88 7.34
CA ASN A 27 -0.82 -6.36 6.01
C ASN A 27 0.57 -6.67 5.47
N TYR A 28 0.65 -7.19 4.25
CA TYR A 28 1.92 -7.51 3.61
C TYR A 28 2.00 -6.94 2.22
N LYS A 29 3.19 -6.48 1.82
CA LYS A 29 3.45 -6.04 0.45
C LYS A 29 3.86 -7.23 -0.40
N SER A 30 3.31 -7.30 -1.60
CA SER A 30 3.65 -8.28 -2.62
C SER A 30 3.65 -7.62 -4.00
N GLN A 31 3.91 -8.40 -5.05
CA GLN A 31 3.93 -7.97 -6.43
C GLN A 31 3.28 -9.03 -7.31
N ILE A 32 2.48 -8.59 -8.27
CA ILE A 32 1.87 -9.46 -9.28
C ILE A 32 2.95 -9.90 -10.28
N ILE A 33 3.06 -11.21 -10.50
CA ILE A 33 3.97 -11.83 -11.46
C ILE A 33 3.21 -12.25 -12.71
N GLU A 34 2.04 -12.86 -12.56
CA GLU A 34 1.27 -13.36 -13.69
C GLU A 34 -0.23 -13.27 -13.42
N ILE A 35 -1.02 -13.03 -14.48
CA ILE A 35 -2.49 -12.98 -14.43
C ILE A 35 -2.99 -14.02 -15.43
N HIS A 36 -3.75 -15.00 -14.94
CA HIS A 36 -4.27 -16.12 -15.70
C HIS A 36 -5.73 -15.92 -16.07
N ASP A 37 -6.24 -16.75 -17.00
CA ASP A 37 -7.59 -16.56 -17.51
C ASP A 37 -8.74 -16.84 -16.53
N ASN A 38 -8.50 -17.69 -15.54
CA ASN A 38 -9.51 -18.23 -14.60
C ASN A 38 -9.58 -17.46 -13.27
N ASP A 39 -9.41 -16.14 -13.29
CA ASP A 39 -9.31 -15.28 -12.10
C ASP A 39 -8.20 -15.70 -11.12
N LEU A 40 -7.17 -16.40 -11.65
CA LEU A 40 -5.99 -16.79 -10.90
C LEU A 40 -4.88 -15.76 -11.15
N VAL A 41 -4.20 -15.38 -10.09
CA VAL A 41 -3.10 -14.42 -10.13
C VAL A 41 -1.95 -15.00 -9.33
N ASP A 42 -0.77 -14.98 -9.92
CA ASP A 42 0.45 -15.38 -9.23
C ASP A 42 1.16 -14.15 -8.70
N ILE A 43 1.51 -14.20 -7.42
CA ILE A 43 2.14 -13.10 -6.70
C ILE A 43 3.40 -13.60 -6.00
N LEU A 44 4.36 -12.71 -5.77
CA LEU A 44 5.50 -13.04 -4.91
C LEU A 44 5.03 -13.38 -3.51
N ILE A 45 5.69 -14.35 -2.87
CA ILE A 45 5.47 -14.59 -1.45
C ILE A 45 5.86 -13.30 -0.69
N PRO A 46 4.97 -12.74 0.14
CA PRO A 46 5.29 -11.53 0.87
C PRO A 46 6.44 -11.77 1.85
N ILE A 47 7.34 -10.79 1.96
CA ILE A 47 8.44 -10.83 2.93
C ILE A 47 8.11 -9.85 4.07
N HIS A 48 8.01 -10.37 5.29
CA HIS A 48 7.81 -9.58 6.49
C HIS A 48 8.90 -9.88 7.51
N LYS A 49 9.57 -8.85 8.05
CA LYS A 49 10.67 -9.00 9.01
C LYS A 49 11.74 -10.02 8.56
N LYS A 50 12.13 -9.94 7.28
CA LYS A 50 13.12 -10.83 6.61
C LYS A 50 12.71 -12.31 6.55
N ARG A 51 11.41 -12.61 6.63
CA ARG A 51 10.87 -13.97 6.52
C ARG A 51 9.75 -14.01 5.51
N ASP A 52 9.69 -15.12 4.78
CA ASP A 52 8.61 -15.43 3.87
C ASP A 52 7.32 -15.64 4.67
N VAL A 53 6.24 -15.01 4.22
CA VAL A 53 4.92 -15.16 4.82
C VAL A 53 4.09 -16.12 3.98
N TYR A 54 4.00 -17.36 4.46
CA TYR A 54 3.12 -18.36 3.90
C TYR A 54 1.73 -18.25 4.54
N LEU A 55 0.72 -18.11 3.69
CA LEU A 55 -0.68 -18.16 4.08
C LEU A 55 -1.24 -19.54 3.72
N LYS A 56 -2.09 -20.11 4.58
CA LYS A 56 -2.68 -21.44 4.34
C LYS A 56 -3.57 -21.38 3.09
N LYS A 57 -3.63 -22.49 2.36
CA LYS A 57 -4.66 -22.67 1.33
C LYS A 57 -6.05 -22.41 1.92
N ASP A 58 -6.94 -21.86 1.09
CA ASP A 58 -8.30 -21.46 1.43
C ASP A 58 -8.40 -20.26 2.40
N THR A 59 -7.28 -19.63 2.77
CA THR A 59 -7.29 -18.37 3.53
C THR A 59 -7.89 -17.26 2.68
N VAL A 60 -8.93 -16.61 3.19
CA VAL A 60 -9.54 -15.44 2.54
C VAL A 60 -8.70 -14.21 2.86
N VAL A 61 -8.35 -13.47 1.82
CA VAL A 61 -7.56 -12.24 1.90
C VAL A 61 -8.24 -11.12 1.12
N LYS A 62 -7.79 -9.89 1.36
CA LYS A 62 -8.06 -8.76 0.47
C LYS A 62 -6.78 -8.36 -0.26
N ILE A 63 -6.88 -8.24 -1.58
CA ILE A 63 -5.86 -7.61 -2.41
C ILE A 63 -6.22 -6.13 -2.51
N VAL A 64 -5.30 -5.29 -2.04
CA VAL A 64 -5.43 -3.84 -2.05
C VAL A 64 -4.38 -3.27 -3.00
N LEU A 65 -4.83 -2.48 -3.97
CA LEU A 65 -3.96 -1.84 -4.95
C LEU A 65 -4.35 -0.37 -5.12
N THR A 66 -3.38 0.45 -5.51
CA THR A 66 -3.61 1.88 -5.75
C THR A 66 -3.40 2.19 -7.22
N LYS A 67 -4.44 2.65 -7.90
CA LYS A 67 -4.36 3.14 -9.29
C LYS A 67 -4.79 4.60 -9.35
N GLY A 68 -3.83 5.46 -9.68
CA GLY A 68 -4.01 6.91 -9.65
C GLY A 68 -4.31 7.40 -8.24
N GLU A 69 -5.48 8.03 -8.05
CA GLU A 69 -5.93 8.52 -6.75
C GLU A 69 -6.87 7.56 -6.01
N ALA A 70 -7.26 6.46 -6.65
CA ALA A 70 -8.20 5.50 -6.10
C ALA A 70 -7.48 4.28 -5.54
N VAL A 71 -8.00 3.79 -4.41
CA VAL A 71 -7.64 2.48 -3.86
C VAL A 71 -8.71 1.49 -4.31
N TYR A 72 -8.30 0.32 -4.75
CA TYR A 72 -9.19 -0.77 -5.10
C TYR A 72 -8.95 -1.95 -4.16
N GLU A 73 -10.03 -2.54 -3.66
CA GLU A 73 -10.01 -3.76 -2.87
C GLU A 73 -10.70 -4.89 -3.64
N ILE A 74 -10.04 -6.04 -3.70
CA ILE A 74 -10.55 -7.24 -4.34
C ILE A 74 -10.45 -8.38 -3.33
N LYS A 75 -11.57 -9.05 -3.02
CA LYS A 75 -11.56 -10.23 -2.17
C LYS A 75 -10.94 -11.38 -2.96
N ALA A 76 -10.05 -12.13 -2.33
CA ALA A 76 -9.40 -13.28 -2.93
C ALA A 76 -9.24 -14.41 -1.90
N VAL A 77 -8.88 -15.58 -2.39
CA VAL A 77 -8.52 -16.74 -1.57
C VAL A 77 -7.17 -17.28 -1.99
N ILE A 78 -6.36 -17.72 -1.04
CA ILE A 78 -5.11 -18.41 -1.32
C ILE A 78 -5.45 -19.76 -1.94
N TYR A 79 -5.08 -19.94 -3.21
CA TYR A 79 -5.41 -21.14 -3.97
C TYR A 79 -4.34 -22.23 -3.76
N GLU A 80 -3.07 -21.87 -3.93
CA GLU A 80 -1.93 -22.77 -3.69
C GLU A 80 -0.63 -21.97 -3.59
N THR A 81 0.43 -22.64 -3.12
CA THR A 81 1.80 -22.15 -3.20
C THR A 81 2.52 -22.93 -4.30
N LEU A 82 3.12 -22.22 -5.25
CA LEU A 82 3.87 -22.79 -6.36
C LEU A 82 5.35 -22.85 -5.97
N PHE A 83 5.88 -24.07 -5.84
CA PHE A 83 7.29 -24.29 -5.49
C PHE A 83 8.12 -24.44 -6.78
N ALA A 84 8.54 -23.30 -7.33
CA ALA A 84 9.52 -23.21 -8.41
C ALA A 84 10.86 -22.65 -7.86
N SER A 85 11.81 -22.32 -8.75
CA SER A 85 13.07 -21.66 -8.36
C SER A 85 12.84 -20.34 -7.60
N ILE A 86 11.78 -19.61 -7.96
CA ILE A 86 11.23 -18.51 -7.18
C ILE A 86 9.83 -18.97 -6.73
N PRO A 87 9.61 -19.18 -5.42
CA PRO A 87 8.32 -19.65 -4.95
C PRO A 87 7.28 -18.51 -5.03
N LEU A 88 6.11 -18.85 -5.56
CA LEU A 88 5.00 -17.91 -5.77
C LEU A 88 3.79 -18.35 -4.96
N MET A 89 2.92 -17.40 -4.66
CA MET A 89 1.60 -17.66 -4.09
C MET A 89 0.56 -17.42 -5.17
N ARG A 90 -0.26 -18.42 -5.45
CA ARG A 90 -1.39 -18.28 -6.38
C ARG A 90 -2.64 -17.93 -5.59
N VAL A 91 -3.31 -16.87 -6.02
CA VAL A 91 -4.56 -16.40 -5.42
C VAL A 91 -5.67 -16.45 -6.45
N LYS A 92 -6.88 -16.81 -6.01
CA LYS A 92 -8.10 -16.77 -6.82
C LYS A 92 -8.96 -15.58 -6.41
N LEU A 93 -9.33 -14.72 -7.35
CA LEU A 93 -10.23 -13.59 -7.07
C LEU A 93 -11.66 -14.10 -6.87
N LEU A 94 -12.40 -13.50 -5.93
CA LEU A 94 -13.72 -13.98 -5.50
C LEU A 94 -14.88 -12.99 -5.72
N SER A 95 -14.63 -11.67 -5.78
CA SER A 95 -15.70 -10.65 -5.79
C SER A 95 -15.42 -9.48 -6.74
N GLU A 96 -16.45 -8.65 -6.97
CA GLU A 96 -16.33 -7.35 -7.65
C GLU A 96 -15.34 -6.43 -6.93
N VAL A 97 -14.73 -5.53 -7.70
CA VAL A 97 -13.73 -4.58 -7.22
C VAL A 97 -14.41 -3.45 -6.47
N ASN A 98 -14.06 -3.29 -5.19
CA ASN A 98 -14.52 -2.17 -4.38
C ASN A 98 -13.57 -0.99 -4.55
N LYS A 99 -14.02 0.09 -5.19
CA LYS A 99 -13.26 1.35 -5.26
C LYS A 99 -13.47 2.13 -3.95
N ILE A 100 -12.39 2.38 -3.24
CA ILE A 100 -12.38 3.14 -1.99
C ILE A 100 -11.73 4.50 -2.23
N GLN A 101 -12.47 5.56 -1.89
CA GLN A 101 -11.93 6.90 -1.78
C GLN A 101 -11.55 7.19 -0.33
N ARG A 102 -10.25 7.08 0.01
CA ARG A 102 -9.75 7.27 1.38
C ARG A 102 -9.49 8.74 1.75
N ARG A 103 -9.46 9.64 0.76
CA ARG A 103 -9.15 11.06 0.98
C ARG A 103 -10.43 11.87 1.14
N SER A 104 -10.51 12.60 2.24
CA SER A 104 -11.59 13.56 2.49
C SER A 104 -11.34 14.91 1.81
N PHE A 105 -10.12 15.17 1.34
CA PHE A 105 -9.71 16.44 0.75
C PHE A 105 -8.94 16.22 -0.54
N TYR A 106 -9.17 17.11 -1.51
CA TYR A 106 -8.35 17.21 -2.72
C TYR A 106 -6.94 17.67 -2.38
N ARG A 107 -5.94 17.09 -3.05
CA ARG A 107 -4.53 17.49 -2.95
C ARG A 107 -4.14 18.26 -4.20
N LEU A 108 -3.91 19.55 -4.03
CA LEU A 108 -3.35 20.38 -5.10
C LEU A 108 -1.89 19.99 -5.28
N LYS A 109 -1.56 19.41 -6.44
CA LYS A 109 -0.17 19.15 -6.82
C LYS A 109 0.49 20.47 -7.22
N VAL A 110 1.42 20.92 -6.39
CA VAL A 110 2.18 22.14 -6.61
C VAL A 110 3.61 21.91 -6.13
N MET A 111 4.58 22.18 -7.01
CA MET A 111 5.98 22.16 -6.61
C MET A 111 6.45 23.57 -6.31
N MET A 112 6.78 23.82 -5.06
CA MET A 112 7.33 25.09 -4.61
C MET A 112 8.20 24.92 -3.37
N ASP A 113 9.12 25.87 -3.18
CA ASP A 113 9.95 25.91 -1.99
C ASP A 113 9.14 26.31 -0.76
N ILE A 114 9.33 25.57 0.31
CA ILE A 114 8.75 25.86 1.62
C ILE A 114 9.84 25.91 2.69
N LYS A 115 9.58 26.68 3.74
CA LYS A 115 10.43 26.74 4.92
C LYS A 115 9.78 25.91 6.02
N VAL A 116 10.48 24.89 6.49
CA VAL A 116 10.03 24.00 7.57
C VAL A 116 10.97 24.15 8.76
N ARG A 117 10.44 23.96 9.98
CA ARG A 117 11.21 23.96 11.23
C ARG A 117 10.59 22.96 12.19
N LEU A 118 11.43 22.28 12.96
CA LEU A 118 11.01 21.39 14.02
C LEU A 118 10.32 22.19 15.13
N VAL A 119 9.21 21.69 15.65
CA VAL A 119 8.54 22.29 16.82
C VAL A 119 9.08 21.58 18.06
N GLU A 120 10.04 22.21 18.73
CA GLU A 120 10.67 21.63 19.93
C GLU A 120 9.78 21.78 21.16
N ASP A 121 9.11 22.93 21.31
CA ASP A 121 8.12 23.19 22.36
C ASP A 121 7.08 24.17 21.81
N TYR A 122 5.86 23.67 21.57
CA TYR A 122 4.79 24.46 20.97
C TYR A 122 4.33 25.60 21.90
N ASP A 123 4.17 25.31 23.19
CA ASP A 123 3.66 26.26 24.18
C ASP A 123 4.64 27.41 24.42
N LYS A 124 5.94 27.10 24.41
CA LYS A 124 7.00 28.11 24.54
C LYS A 124 7.42 28.73 23.21
N LYS A 125 6.80 28.33 22.09
CA LYS A 125 7.18 28.78 20.73
C LYS A 125 8.67 28.56 20.44
N LEU A 126 9.22 27.45 20.95
CA LEU A 126 10.59 27.04 20.66
C LEU A 126 10.60 26.23 19.38
N TYR A 127 11.41 26.66 18.42
CA TYR A 127 11.53 26.02 17.12
C TYR A 127 12.99 25.78 16.80
N GLY A 128 13.28 24.62 16.21
CA GLY A 128 14.61 24.28 15.72
C GLY A 128 14.99 25.06 14.46
N GLU A 129 16.12 24.66 13.86
CA GLU A 129 16.63 25.30 12.65
C GLU A 129 15.66 25.21 11.46
N GLN A 130 15.53 26.33 10.75
CA GLN A 130 14.76 26.39 9.52
C GLN A 130 15.49 25.66 8.38
N SER A 131 14.74 24.86 7.62
CA SER A 131 15.24 24.17 6.43
C SER A 131 14.34 24.50 5.24
N ILE A 132 14.95 24.70 4.06
CA ILE A 132 14.22 24.87 2.80
C ILE A 132 13.97 23.47 2.22
N CYS A 133 12.71 23.21 1.86
CA CYS A 133 12.24 21.93 1.37
C CYS A 133 11.35 22.13 0.14
N ASN A 134 11.13 21.05 -0.62
CA ASN A 134 10.27 21.10 -1.81
C ASN A 134 8.91 20.51 -1.45
N MET A 135 7.85 21.31 -1.45
CA MET A 135 6.49 20.81 -1.36
C MET A 135 6.13 20.08 -2.65
N LEU A 136 5.39 18.97 -2.53
CA LEU A 136 4.91 18.17 -3.65
C LEU A 136 3.39 18.30 -3.83
N ASP A 137 2.66 18.34 -2.71
CA ASP A 137 1.23 18.54 -2.68
C ASP A 137 0.76 19.17 -1.36
N ILE A 138 -0.39 19.84 -1.40
CA ILE A 138 -1.07 20.41 -0.24
C ILE A 138 -2.57 20.12 -0.28
N SER A 139 -3.15 19.90 0.90
CA SER A 139 -4.59 19.77 1.12
C SER A 139 -4.98 20.43 2.43
N THR A 140 -6.28 20.53 2.70
CA THR A 140 -6.80 21.00 4.00
C THR A 140 -6.31 20.16 5.18
N GLY A 141 -6.07 18.86 4.96
CA GLY A 141 -5.58 17.95 6.00
C GLY A 141 -4.07 17.96 6.23
N GLY A 142 -3.31 18.75 5.46
CA GLY A 142 -1.85 18.81 5.55
C GLY A 142 -1.18 18.80 4.18
N LEU A 143 0.15 18.73 4.20
CA LEU A 143 1.01 18.84 3.03
C LEU A 143 1.98 17.65 2.94
N ASN A 144 2.52 17.44 1.74
CA ASN A 144 3.56 16.47 1.45
C ASN A 144 4.77 17.21 0.90
N PHE A 145 5.97 16.89 1.38
CA PHE A 145 7.20 17.56 0.99
C PHE A 145 8.39 16.62 1.04
N ASN A 146 9.40 16.93 0.24
CA ASN A 146 10.70 16.27 0.26
C ASN A 146 11.74 17.15 0.96
N THR A 147 12.59 16.51 1.76
CA THR A 147 13.65 17.12 2.55
C THR A 147 14.94 16.33 2.39
N ARG A 148 16.09 16.99 2.60
CA ARG A 148 17.39 16.32 2.72
C ARG A 148 17.74 15.95 4.16
N LYS A 149 17.10 16.57 5.14
CA LYS A 149 17.20 16.19 6.56
C LYS A 149 16.23 15.05 6.84
N GLU A 150 16.69 14.05 7.58
CA GLU A 150 15.84 13.00 8.12
C GLU A 150 15.13 13.53 9.38
N PHE A 151 13.82 13.30 9.47
CA PHE A 151 13.00 13.60 10.64
C PHE A 151 12.53 12.28 11.25
N LEU A 152 12.51 12.19 12.58
CA LEU A 152 12.00 11.05 13.31
C LEU A 152 10.47 11.14 13.46
N GLU A 153 9.82 10.02 13.79
CA GLU A 153 8.35 9.93 13.90
C GLU A 153 7.74 10.83 15.01
N LYS A 154 8.59 11.44 15.85
CA LYS A 154 8.21 12.34 16.95
C LYS A 154 8.77 13.76 16.80
N ASP A 155 9.36 14.04 15.64
CA ASP A 155 9.76 15.38 15.24
C ASP A 155 8.55 16.11 14.62
#